data_AF-A0A059DNI9-F1
#
_entry.id   AF-A0A059DNI9-F1
#
_cell.length_a   1.000
_cell.length_b   1.000
_cell.length_c   1.000
_cell.angle_alpha   90.00
_cell.angle_beta   90.00
_cell.angle_gamma   90.00
#
_symmetry.space_group_name_H-M   'P 1'
#
loop_
_entity.id
_entity.type
_entity.pdbx_description
1 polymer ?
#
loop_
_entity_poly.entity_id
_entity_poly.type
_entity_poly.pdbx_seq_one_letter_code
_entity_poly.pdbx_strand_id
1 'polypeptide(L)' 'MSEAARIAAQLSAQYGEDAAVIATLRAAEVAAQGDTEALAHWDEVIIILENGDRPDAAPAN' A
#
# COMPACT_ATOMS: atom_id res chain seq x y z
N MET A 1 -10.16 11.97 -5.33
CA MET A 1 -9.27 11.00 -4.66
C MET A 1 -9.94 9.65 -4.75
N SER A 2 -9.26 8.64 -5.27
CA SER A 2 -9.76 7.26 -5.23
C SER A 2 -9.77 6.74 -3.79
N GLU A 3 -10.57 5.72 -3.53
CA GLU A 3 -10.63 5.08 -2.21
C GLU A 3 -9.27 4.50 -1.81
N ALA A 4 -8.58 3.83 -2.76
CA ALA A 4 -7.23 3.32 -2.56
C ALA A 4 -6.23 4.40 -2.13
N ALA A 5 -6.28 5.61 -2.74
CA ALA A 5 -5.40 6.72 -2.35
C ALA A 5 -5.68 7.23 -0.93
N ARG A 6 -6.95 7.19 -0.50
CA ARG A 6 -7.32 7.59 0.87
C ARG A 6 -6.80 6.59 1.90
N ILE A 7 -6.93 5.28 1.61
CA ILE A 7 -6.43 4.21 2.48
C ILE A 7 -4.91 4.23 2.54
N ALA A 8 -4.23 4.38 1.40
CA ALA A 8 -2.78 4.54 1.33
C ALA A 8 -2.30 5.72 2.20
N ALA A 9 -2.93 6.89 2.08
CA ALA A 9 -2.56 8.05 2.90
C ALA A 9 -2.76 7.79 4.41
N GLN A 10 -3.83 7.08 4.80
CA GLN A 10 -4.06 6.71 6.20
C GLN A 10 -3.03 5.70 6.71
N LEU A 11 -2.72 4.67 5.92
CA LEU A 11 -1.71 3.66 6.25
C LEU A 11 -0.34 4.31 6.39
N SER A 12 0.06 5.15 5.44
CA SER A 12 1.33 5.89 5.48
C SER A 12 1.41 6.79 6.72
N ALA A 13 0.32 7.51 7.06
CA ALA A 13 0.30 8.35 8.27
C ALA A 13 0.36 7.56 9.59
N GLN A 14 -0.15 6.33 9.62
CA GLN A 14 -0.23 5.50 10.83
C GLN A 14 0.99 4.59 11.03
N TYR A 15 1.52 4.04 9.93
CA TYR A 15 2.55 3.00 9.94
C TYR A 15 3.86 3.44 9.26
N GLY A 16 3.91 4.59 8.58
CA GLY A 16 5.12 5.07 7.92
C GLY A 16 5.64 4.08 6.89
N GLU A 17 6.90 3.66 7.04
CA GLU A 17 7.57 2.68 6.18
C GLU A 17 6.87 1.30 6.17
N ASP A 18 6.21 0.93 7.27
CA ASP A 18 5.53 -0.35 7.39
C ASP A 18 4.18 -0.38 6.65
N ALA A 19 3.70 0.76 6.14
CA ALA A 19 2.39 0.87 5.48
C ALA A 19 2.24 -0.11 4.31
N ALA A 20 3.28 -0.25 3.47
CA ALA A 20 3.27 -1.16 2.33
C ALA A 20 3.26 -2.63 2.78
N VAL A 21 3.97 -2.97 3.87
CA VAL A 21 3.96 -4.31 4.45
C VAL A 21 2.57 -4.67 4.97
N ILE A 22 1.92 -3.76 5.70
CA ILE A 22 0.55 -3.96 6.20
C ILE A 22 -0.44 -4.13 5.04
N ALA A 23 -0.35 -3.30 3.99
CA ALA A 23 -1.20 -3.42 2.81
C ALA A 23 -0.99 -4.77 2.09
N THR A 24 0.25 -5.23 1.99
CA THR A 24 0.60 -6.53 1.40
C THR A 24 0.03 -7.70 2.18
N LEU A 25 0.08 -7.66 3.51
CA LEU A 25 -0.52 -8.70 4.36
C LEU A 25 -2.04 -8.76 4.18
N ARG A 26 -2.69 -7.60 4.04
CA ARG A 26 -4.14 -7.52 3.77
C ARG A 26 -4.49 -8.05 2.38
N ALA A 27 -3.70 -7.74 1.36
CA ALA A 27 -3.83 -8.32 0.03
C ALA A 27 -3.72 -9.85 0.07
N ALA A 28 -2.74 -10.38 0.80
CA ALA A 28 -2.57 -11.84 0.97
C ALA A 28 -3.76 -12.48 1.71
N GLU A 29 -4.32 -11.82 2.71
CA GLU A 29 -5.50 -12.30 3.45
C GLU A 29 -6.72 -12.45 2.54
N VAL A 30 -7.01 -11.42 1.73
CA VAL A 30 -8.16 -11.45 0.81
C VAL A 30 -7.93 -12.42 -0.36
N ALA A 31 -6.68 -12.53 -0.84
CA ALA A 31 -6.31 -13.51 -1.85
C ALA A 31 -6.52 -14.94 -1.35
N ALA A 32 -6.15 -15.23 -0.09
CA ALA A 32 -6.37 -16.54 0.54
C ALA A 32 -7.86 -16.86 0.70
N GLN A 33 -8.71 -15.84 0.86
CA GLN A 33 -10.16 -15.98 0.91
C GLN A 33 -10.80 -16.13 -0.49
N GLY A 34 -10.03 -15.94 -1.56
CA GLY A 34 -10.52 -15.97 -2.94
C GLY A 34 -11.25 -14.70 -3.37
N ASP A 35 -11.13 -13.61 -2.61
CA ASP A 35 -11.75 -12.34 -2.93
C ASP A 35 -10.85 -11.52 -3.87
N THR A 36 -11.07 -11.73 -5.17
CA THR A 36 -10.30 -11.08 -6.24
C THR A 36 -10.59 -9.59 -6.41
N GLU A 37 -11.79 -9.14 -6.02
CA GLU A 37 -12.16 -7.72 -6.11
C GLU A 37 -11.45 -6.94 -5.00
N ALA A 38 -11.49 -7.46 -3.77
CA ALA A 38 -10.72 -6.89 -2.67
C ALA A 38 -9.22 -6.95 -2.95
N LEU A 39 -8.72 -8.04 -3.54
CA LEU A 39 -7.31 -8.15 -3.92
C LEU A 39 -6.89 -7.02 -4.87
N ALA A 40 -7.66 -6.78 -5.94
CA ALA A 40 -7.37 -5.70 -6.90
C ALA A 40 -7.37 -4.32 -6.22
N HIS A 41 -8.24 -4.10 -5.24
CA HIS A 41 -8.26 -2.88 -4.45
C HIS A 41 -6.98 -2.71 -3.61
N TRP A 42 -6.53 -3.77 -2.94
CA TRP A 42 -5.30 -3.72 -2.15
C TRP A 42 -4.05 -3.58 -3.03
N ASP A 43 -4.03 -4.17 -4.21
CA ASP A 43 -2.95 -3.97 -5.19
C ASP A 43 -2.82 -2.49 -5.59
N GLU A 44 -3.93 -1.78 -5.82
CA GLU A 44 -3.89 -0.34 -6.07
C GLU A 44 -3.33 0.45 -4.88
N VAL A 45 -3.72 0.09 -3.65
CA VAL A 45 -3.20 0.73 -2.42
C VAL A 45 -1.69 0.54 -2.32
N ILE A 46 -1.19 -0.68 -2.56
CA ILE A 46 0.24 -1.01 -2.51
C ILE A 46 1.01 -0.20 -3.56
N ILE A 47 0.52 -0.14 -4.80
CA ILE A 47 1.14 0.65 -5.87
C ILE A 47 1.23 2.13 -5.48
N ILE A 48 0.20 2.69 -4.83
CA ILE A 48 0.23 4.09 -4.38
C ILE A 48 1.25 4.28 -3.27
N LEU A 49 1.31 3.35 -2.30
CA LEU A 49 2.27 3.39 -1.21
C LEU A 49 3.70 3.30 -1.74
N GLU A 50 4.02 2.35 -2.61
CA GLU A 50 5.38 2.19 -3.17
C GLU A 50 5.81 3.37 -4.07
N ASN A 51 4.87 3.98 -4.79
CA ASN A 51 5.17 5.15 -5.62
C ASN A 51 5.29 6.45 -4.81
N GLY A 52 4.58 6.55 -3.68
CA GLY A 52 4.67 7.69 -2.76
C GLY A 52 5.79 7.57 -1.73
N ASP A 53 6.19 6.34 -1.39
CA ASP A 53 7.24 6.01 -0.43
C ASP A 53 8.63 6.06 -1.05
N ARG A 54 8.78 6.06 -2.39
CA ARG A 54 10.10 6.25 -3.03
C ARG A 54 10.71 7.55 -2.51
N PRO A 55 11.65 7.50 -1.55
CA PRO A 55 12.38 8.69 -1.17
C PRO A 55 13.23 8.98 -2.40
N ASP A 56 13.35 10.24 -2.76
CA ASP A 56 14.40 10.64 -3.68
C ASP A 56 15.69 9.88 -3.35
N ALA A 57 16.29 9.31 -4.39
CA ALA A 57 17.57 8.63 -4.33
C ALA A 57 18.49 9.34 -3.33
N ALA A 58 18.95 8.60 -2.32
CA ALA A 58 19.88 9.09 -1.34
C ALA A 58 20.98 9.92 -2.03
N PRO A 59 21.23 11.19 -1.65
CA PRO A 59 22.46 11.83 -2.05
C PRO A 59 23.59 11.07 -1.34
N ALA A 60 24.31 10.26 -2.12
CA ALA A 60 25.56 9.68 -1.72
C ALA A 60 26.48 10.80 -1.21
N ASN A 61 26.95 10.66 0.03
CA ASN A 61 28.03 11.46 0.59
C ASN A 61 28.97 10.55 1.37
#